data_AF-A0A1C0TQI4-F1
#
_entry.id   AF-A0A1C0TQI4-F1
#
_cell.length_a   1.000
_cell.length_b   1.000
_cell.length_c   1.000
_cell.angle_alpha   90.00
_cell.angle_beta   90.00
_cell.angle_gamma   90.00
#
_symmetry.space_group_name_H-M   'P 1'
#
loop_
_entity.id
_entity.type
_entity.pdbx_description
1 polymer ?
#
loop_
_entity_poly.entity_id
_entity_poly.type
_entity_poly.pdbx_seq_one_letter_code
_entity_poly.pdbx_strand_id
1 'polypeptide(L)'
;MFKIIRSILVFPFELFITLLGYGVFISFYLQIVLVPTVLFALTSAFSVGYTDYDTAVNIIYGSSFIGALIGVLWTERIRKKYSIFGFHGYLINHPEIDGWQKSSKGIVFRNGNLTSKKQG
;
A
#
# COMPACT_ATOMS: atom_id res chain seq x y z
N MET A 1 13.87 41.74 -0.92
CA MET A 1 12.45 41.82 -1.28
C MET A 1 12.03 40.74 -2.30
N PHE A 2 12.69 40.64 -3.48
CA PHE A 2 12.34 39.67 -4.53
C PHE A 2 12.34 38.19 -4.10
N LYS A 3 13.29 37.78 -3.23
CA LYS A 3 13.33 36.41 -2.66
C LYS A 3 12.10 36.07 -1.80
N ILE A 4 11.56 37.04 -1.06
CA ILE A 4 10.42 36.83 -0.14
C ILE A 4 9.14 36.67 -0.95
N ILE A 5 8.94 37.52 -1.96
CA ILE A 5 7.79 37.44 -2.87
C ILE A 5 7.78 36.10 -3.61
N ARG A 6 8.96 35.67 -4.11
CA ARG A 6 9.09 34.35 -4.75
C ARG A 6 8.77 33.21 -3.77
N SER A 7 9.23 33.29 -2.53
CA SER A 7 8.98 32.25 -1.53
C SER A 7 7.49 32.14 -1.19
N ILE A 8 6.78 33.26 -1.00
CA ILE A 8 5.34 33.27 -0.73
C ILE A 8 4.55 32.69 -1.90
N LEU A 9 4.99 32.96 -3.14
CA LEU A 9 4.29 32.48 -4.34
C LEU A 9 4.57 31.01 -4.63
N VAL A 10 5.77 30.51 -4.34
CA VAL A 10 6.18 29.11 -4.59
C VAL A 10 5.75 28.16 -3.47
N PHE A 11 5.74 28.62 -2.22
CA PHE A 11 5.37 27.81 -1.05
C PHE A 11 4.02 27.06 -1.16
N PRO A 12 2.90 27.67 -1.61
CA PRO A 12 1.64 26.92 -1.75
C PRO A 12 1.74 25.79 -2.78
N PHE A 13 2.54 25.94 -3.84
CA PHE A 13 2.75 24.88 -4.83
C PHE A 13 3.64 23.75 -4.27
N GLU A 14 4.70 24.09 -3.53
CA GLU A 14 5.54 23.09 -2.84
C GLU A 14 4.73 22.29 -1.81
N LEU A 15 3.90 22.98 -1.03
CA LEU A 15 3.00 22.36 -0.06
C LEU A 15 1.98 21.46 -0.77
N PHE A 16 1.37 21.93 -1.86
CA PHE A 16 0.42 21.15 -2.65
C PHE A 16 1.05 19.85 -3.19
N ILE A 17 2.25 19.94 -3.80
CA ILE A 17 2.96 18.77 -4.31
C ILE A 17 3.30 17.79 -3.18
N THR A 18 3.70 18.31 -2.02
CA THR A 18 4.02 17.49 -0.85
C THR A 18 2.79 16.79 -0.30
N LEU A 19 1.66 17.49 -0.19
CA LEU A 19 0.37 16.91 0.22
C LEU A 19 -0.12 15.85 -0.74
N LEU A 20 0.02 16.07 -2.06
CA LEU A 20 -0.28 15.05 -3.06
C LEU A 20 0.58 13.80 -2.87
N GLY A 21 1.89 13.96 -2.64
CA GLY A 21 2.78 12.84 -2.35
C GLY A 21 2.34 12.01 -1.15
N TYR A 22 1.97 12.67 -0.04
CA TYR A 22 1.41 11.99 1.13
C TYR A 22 0.06 11.33 0.84
N GLY A 23 -0.83 11.99 0.08
CA GLY A 23 -2.13 11.44 -0.30
C GLY A 23 -2.00 10.14 -1.09
N VAL A 24 -1.10 10.10 -2.08
CA VAL A 24 -0.82 8.89 -2.87
C VAL A 24 -0.22 7.80 -1.98
N PHE A 25 0.75 8.13 -1.13
CA PHE A 25 1.37 7.18 -0.22
C PHE A 25 0.33 6.52 0.70
N ILE A 26 -0.55 7.31 1.32
CA ILE A 26 -1.62 6.82 2.20
C ILE A 26 -2.59 5.96 1.41
N SER A 27 -2.95 6.36 0.18
CA SER A 27 -3.86 5.59 -0.66
C SER A 27 -3.32 4.20 -0.97
N PHE A 28 -2.06 4.09 -1.40
CA PHE A 28 -1.40 2.81 -1.64
C PHE A 28 -1.24 1.98 -0.37
N TYR A 29 -0.93 2.61 0.77
CA TYR A 29 -0.90 1.92 2.06
C TYR A 29 -2.26 1.28 2.36
N LEU A 30 -3.33 2.06 2.23
CA LEU A 30 -4.69 1.65 2.56
C LEU A 30 -5.20 0.56 1.62
N GLN A 31 -4.86 0.61 0.32
CA GLN A 31 -5.19 -0.44 -0.64
C GLN A 31 -4.65 -1.81 -0.21
N ILE A 32 -3.40 -1.89 0.25
CA ILE A 32 -2.82 -3.16 0.72
C ILE A 32 -3.54 -3.68 1.98
N VAL A 33 -3.93 -2.79 2.90
CA VAL A 33 -4.68 -3.17 4.13
C VAL A 33 -6.11 -3.61 3.81
N LEU A 34 -6.76 -2.96 2.84
CA LEU A 34 -8.14 -3.25 2.49
C LEU A 34 -8.32 -4.64 1.87
N VAL A 35 -7.34 -5.13 1.10
CA VAL A 35 -7.43 -6.46 0.46
C VAL A 35 -7.74 -7.59 1.48
N PRO A 36 -6.93 -7.83 2.52
CA PRO A 36 -7.25 -8.86 3.52
C PRO A 36 -8.49 -8.50 4.35
N THR A 37 -8.76 -7.23 4.61
CA THR A 37 -9.99 -6.80 5.31
C THR A 37 -11.24 -7.25 4.55
N VAL A 38 -11.30 -6.97 3.25
CA VAL A 38 -12.41 -7.33 2.37
C VAL A 38 -12.50 -8.83 2.18
N LEU A 39 -11.37 -9.52 2.01
CA LEU A 39 -11.39 -10.98 1.89
C LEU A 39 -11.97 -11.66 3.13
N PHE A 40 -11.60 -11.22 4.33
CA PHE A 40 -12.16 -11.75 5.58
C PHE A 40 -13.65 -11.39 5.73
N ALA A 41 -14.05 -10.17 5.35
CA ALA A 41 -15.46 -9.78 5.35
C ALA A 41 -16.30 -10.68 4.43
N LEU A 42 -15.83 -10.91 3.19
CA LEU A 42 -16.51 -11.75 2.21
C LEU A 42 -16.59 -13.22 2.65
N THR A 43 -15.53 -13.79 3.22
CA THR A 43 -15.57 -15.17 3.72
C THR A 43 -16.45 -15.31 4.96
N SER A 44 -16.54 -14.28 5.80
CA SER A 44 -17.48 -14.29 6.93
C SER A 44 -18.93 -14.06 6.53
N ALA A 45 -19.20 -13.46 5.36
CA ALA A 45 -20.56 -13.24 4.88
C ALA A 45 -21.33 -14.56 4.67
N PHE A 46 -20.63 -15.68 4.45
CA PHE A 46 -21.25 -17.00 4.43
C PHE A 46 -21.99 -17.35 5.74
N SER A 47 -21.59 -16.77 6.88
CA SER A 47 -22.26 -17.01 8.18
C SER A 47 -23.73 -16.58 8.20
N VAL A 48 -24.12 -15.62 7.34
CA VAL A 48 -25.51 -15.16 7.21
C VAL A 48 -26.45 -16.30 6.78
N GLY A 49 -25.94 -17.32 6.08
CA GLY A 49 -26.73 -18.47 5.67
C GLY A 49 -26.94 -19.54 6.76
N TYR A 50 -26.23 -19.45 7.89
CA TYR A 50 -26.18 -20.52 8.90
C TYR A 50 -26.44 -20.05 10.33
N THR A 51 -26.47 -18.74 10.57
CA THR A 51 -26.59 -18.15 11.91
C THR A 51 -27.61 -17.01 11.92
N ASP A 52 -28.10 -16.68 13.11
CA ASP A 52 -28.99 -15.53 13.31
C ASP A 52 -28.31 -14.24 12.84
N TYR A 53 -29.12 -13.29 12.33
CA TYR A 53 -28.63 -12.05 11.74
C TYR A 53 -27.65 -11.29 12.64
N ASP A 54 -27.99 -11.10 13.92
CA ASP A 54 -27.14 -10.37 14.88
C ASP A 54 -25.79 -11.08 15.10
N THR A 55 -25.82 -12.41 15.15
CA THR A 55 -24.61 -13.24 15.30
C THR A 55 -23.76 -13.18 14.03
N ALA A 56 -24.38 -13.27 12.84
CA ALA A 56 -23.69 -13.17 11.56
C ALA A 56 -23.01 -11.81 11.38
N VAL A 57 -23.68 -10.72 11.73
CA VAL A 57 -23.12 -9.37 11.69
C VAL A 57 -21.91 -9.24 12.62
N ASN A 58 -22.00 -9.77 13.85
CA ASN A 58 -20.88 -9.78 14.79
C ASN A 58 -19.69 -10.59 14.25
N ILE A 59 -19.94 -11.73 13.60
CA ILE A 59 -18.90 -12.54 12.96
C ILE A 59 -18.23 -11.75 11.84
N ILE A 60 -19.00 -11.03 11.01
CA ILE A 60 -18.46 -10.21 9.93
C ILE A 60 -17.62 -9.05 10.46
N TYR A 61 -18.05 -8.37 11.51
CA TYR A 61 -17.26 -7.29 12.11
C TYR A 61 -15.99 -7.82 12.77
N GLY A 62 -16.07 -8.94 13.49
CA GLY A 62 -14.92 -9.58 14.09
C GLY A 62 -13.88 -10.05 13.06
N SER A 63 -14.33 -10.72 12.00
CA SER A 63 -13.46 -11.19 10.92
C SER A 63 -12.82 -10.02 10.16
N SER A 64 -13.58 -8.97 9.86
CA SER A 64 -13.09 -7.77 9.15
C SER A 64 -12.03 -7.05 9.98
N PHE A 65 -12.24 -6.95 11.30
CA PHE A 65 -11.25 -6.38 12.20
C PHE A 65 -9.94 -7.19 12.22
N ILE A 66 -10.04 -8.53 12.27
CA ILE A 66 -8.87 -9.41 12.16
C ILE A 66 -8.18 -9.21 10.80
N GLY A 67 -8.95 -9.14 9.71
CA GLY A 67 -8.45 -8.88 8.36
C GLY A 67 -7.71 -7.53 8.27
N ALA A 68 -8.20 -6.49 8.94
CA ALA A 68 -7.54 -5.20 9.02
C ALA A 68 -6.22 -5.26 9.80
N LEU A 69 -6.17 -5.95 10.94
CA LEU A 69 -4.92 -6.14 11.70
C LEU A 69 -3.86 -6.88 10.88
N ILE A 70 -4.27 -7.98 10.23
CA ILE A 70 -3.40 -8.75 9.33
C ILE A 70 -2.92 -7.86 8.18
N GLY A 71 -3.83 -7.06 7.61
CA GLY A 71 -3.53 -6.08 6.57
C GLY A 71 -2.47 -5.08 7.00
N VAL A 72 -2.61 -4.46 8.17
CA VAL A 72 -1.61 -3.51 8.69
C VAL A 72 -0.26 -4.18 8.90
N LEU A 73 -0.22 -5.36 9.52
CA LEU A 73 1.03 -6.11 9.73
C LEU A 73 1.71 -6.47 8.40
N TRP A 74 0.91 -6.86 7.41
CA TRP A 74 1.41 -7.21 6.09
C TRP A 74 1.91 -6.00 5.31
N THR A 75 1.18 -4.88 5.32
CA THR A 75 1.59 -3.61 4.72
C THR A 75 2.89 -3.11 5.36
N GLU A 76 3.05 -3.20 6.68
CA GLU A 76 4.30 -2.84 7.34
C GLU A 76 5.48 -3.73 6.91
N ARG A 77 5.25 -5.04 6.72
CA ARG A 77 6.28 -5.94 6.18
C ARG A 77 6.67 -5.55 4.75
N ILE A 78 5.70 -5.24 3.89
CA ILE A 78 5.93 -4.80 2.51
C ILE A 78 6.69 -3.47 2.50
N ARG A 79 6.25 -2.47 3.29
CA ARG A 79 6.89 -1.16 3.42
C ARG A 79 8.36 -1.29 3.80
N LYS A 80 8.68 -2.12 4.79
CA LYS A 80 10.06 -2.34 5.27
C LYS A 80 10.93 -3.08 4.26
N LYS A 81 10.37 -4.02 3.49
CA LYS A 81 11.15 -4.89 2.58
C LYS A 81 11.29 -4.35 1.15
N TYR A 82 10.23 -3.74 0.61
CA TYR A 82 10.10 -3.46 -0.83
C TYR A 82 9.83 -2.00 -1.19
N SER A 83 9.52 -1.12 -0.24
CA SER A 83 8.83 0.16 -0.49
C SER A 83 7.38 -0.04 -0.93
N ILE A 84 6.49 0.88 -0.55
CA ILE A 84 5.07 0.83 -0.94
C ILE A 84 4.91 1.14 -2.44
N PHE A 85 5.67 2.10 -2.95
CA PHE A 85 5.70 2.45 -4.37
C PHE A 85 6.36 1.35 -5.20
N GLY A 86 7.49 0.79 -4.75
CA GLY A 86 8.15 -0.34 -5.41
C GLY A 86 7.27 -1.60 -5.48
N PHE A 87 6.50 -1.88 -4.44
CA PHE A 87 5.53 -2.97 -4.45
C PHE A 87 4.40 -2.73 -5.47
N HIS A 88 3.80 -1.54 -5.49
CA HIS A 88 2.76 -1.22 -6.48
C HIS A 88 3.30 -1.20 -7.91
N GLY A 89 4.47 -0.60 -8.13
CA GLY A 89 5.17 -0.61 -9.42
C GLY A 89 5.42 -2.03 -9.93
N TYR A 90 5.80 -2.95 -9.04
CA TYR A 90 5.91 -4.37 -9.37
C TYR A 90 4.57 -4.99 -9.80
N LEU A 91 3.47 -4.72 -9.07
CA LEU A 91 2.15 -5.26 -9.42
C LEU A 91 1.65 -4.81 -10.79
N ILE A 92 2.01 -3.60 -11.22
CA ILE A 92 1.64 -3.07 -12.54
C ILE A 92 2.71 -3.32 -13.61
N ASN A 93 3.73 -4.14 -13.33
CA ASN A 93 4.87 -4.41 -14.20
C ASN A 93 5.68 -3.17 -14.63
N HIS A 94 5.62 -2.09 -13.85
CA HIS A 94 6.39 -0.85 -14.05
C HIS A 94 7.19 -0.51 -12.77
N PRO A 95 8.19 -1.33 -12.42
CA PRO A 95 8.92 -1.19 -11.16
C PRO A 95 9.88 0.02 -11.13
N GLU A 96 10.12 0.66 -12.28
CA GLU A 96 10.91 1.88 -12.43
C GLU A 96 10.29 3.12 -11.75
N ILE A 97 8.99 3.08 -11.44
CA ILE A 97 8.24 4.19 -10.84
C ILE A 97 8.74 4.55 -9.42
N ASP A 98 9.40 3.62 -8.71
CA ASP A 98 10.00 3.89 -7.40
C ASP A 98 11.33 4.67 -7.49
N GLY A 99 11.83 4.96 -8.70
CA GLY A 99 13.02 5.80 -8.95
C GLY A 99 14.36 5.23 -8.45
N TRP A 100 14.35 4.10 -7.73
CA TRP A 100 15.52 3.46 -7.14
C TRP A 100 16.14 2.36 -8.02
N GLN A 101 15.55 2.09 -9.20
CA GLN A 101 16.00 1.05 -10.12
C GLN A 101 16.89 1.57 -11.24
N LYS A 102 18.02 0.91 -11.48
CA LYS A 102 18.77 1.07 -12.73
C LYS A 102 18.12 0.17 -13.80
N SER A 103 17.62 0.79 -14.87
CA SER A 103 17.01 0.13 -16.04
C SER A 103 17.83 -1.06 -16.58
N SER A 104 19.15 -1.08 -16.38
CA SER A 104 20.06 -2.11 -16.90
C SER A 104 20.14 -3.42 -16.11
N LYS A 105 19.45 -3.61 -14.98
CA LYS A 105 19.63 -4.79 -14.08
C LYS A 105 18.37 -5.56 -13.69
N GLY A 106 17.22 -5.27 -14.31
CA GLY A 106 15.94 -5.90 -13.95
C GLY A 106 15.37 -5.42 -12.61
N ILE A 107 14.36 -6.13 -12.09
CA ILE A 107 13.55 -5.69 -10.93
C ILE A 107 14.33 -5.83 -9.61
N VAL A 108 15.05 -4.78 -9.21
CA VAL A 108 15.79 -4.70 -7.94
C VAL A 108 14.91 -4.08 -6.86
N PHE A 109 14.67 -4.82 -5.77
CA PHE A 109 14.05 -4.26 -4.57
C PHE A 109 15.11 -3.87 -3.54
N ARG A 110 14.72 -3.03 -2.57
CA ARG A 110 15.59 -2.52 -1.49
C ARG A 110 16.35 -3.61 -0.71
N ASN A 111 15.79 -4.82 -0.63
CA ASN A 111 16.40 -6.02 -0.03
C ASN A 111 16.69 -7.17 -1.04
N GLY A 112 16.96 -6.85 -2.31
CA GLY A 112 17.35 -7.80 -3.35
C GLY A 112 16.25 -8.18 -4.35
N ASN A 113 16.63 -8.71 -5.51
CA ASN A 113 15.71 -9.15 -6.58
C ASN A 113 14.71 -10.19 -6.05
N LEU A 114 13.42 -10.05 -6.38
CA LEU A 114 12.44 -11.16 -6.23
C LEU A 114 12.84 -12.37 -7.10
N THR A 115 13.60 -12.13 -8.17
CA THR A 115 14.15 -13.14 -9.06
C THR A 115 15.59 -13.48 -8.67
N SER A 116 15.79 -14.04 -7.47
CA SER A 116 17.01 -14.80 -7.19
C SER A 116 16.89 -16.16 -7.88
N LYS A 117 16.99 -16.18 -9.22
CA LYS A 117 17.42 -17.38 -9.90
C LYS A 117 18.94 -17.31 -9.85
N LYS A 118 19.56 -18.07 -8.94
CA LYS A 118 20.97 -18.44 -9.07
C LYS A 118 21.12 -19.01 -10.48
N GLN A 119 21.67 -18.22 -11.39
CA GLN A 119 22.22 -18.76 -12.62
C GLN A 119 23.49 -19.47 -12.17
N GLY A 120 23.39 -20.80 -12.13
CA GLY A 120 24.57 -21.67 -12.12
C GLY A 120 25.26 -21.63 -13.46
#